data_AF-A0A7X8GBS2-F1
#
_entry.id   AF-A0A7X8GBS2-F1
#
_cell.length_a   1.000
_cell.length_b   1.000
_cell.length_c   1.000
_cell.angle_alpha   90.00
_cell.angle_beta   90.00
_cell.angle_gamma   90.00
#
_symmetry.space_group_name_H-M   'P 1'
#
loop_
_entity.id
_entity.type
_entity.pdbx_description
1 polymer ?
#
loop_
_entity_poly.entity_id
_entity_poly.type
_entity_poly.pdbx_seq_one_letter_code
_entity_poly.pdbx_strand_id
1 'polypeptide(L)'
;MAGILIENIKQLVQVRNGYGEGSVSACNGKELNRLPCIENAWLYISEGIIDGFGPMETSPYKEDVPLGTEIIDATGKCVFPSFCDCHTHIVYAGSREKEFVDKIRGLSYREIAARGGGILNSARLLHQTSEEELYRQSLVRAREMIGFGTGAVEIKSGYGLNVEDELKMLRVIRRIGEETPLAVKATFMGAHAVPSAYKGRQDAYVDLIVQEMIPRVAAEGLAQYADVFCETGFFTVKDTERIFTAALKHGLRPKVHANQMDFSGGVQTGVNFGAISVDHLEHTGPEEWDILADSDTMPVLLPGSTFFMEMNYAQAREMINRGLPVTLATNYNPGSCPSGNMQFMMALACLKMKMTPEEAINAATVNGAHAMDLSSRFGSITVGKTANVFVTAPMPSYEYFAYAFTSPLVEITILNGKITTT
;
A
#
# COMPACT_ATOMS: atom_id res chain seq x y z
N MET A 1 -23.57 14.50 -20.11
CA MET A 1 -22.41 14.65 -19.22
C MET A 1 -21.22 14.02 -19.92
N ALA A 2 -20.04 14.62 -19.85
CA ALA A 2 -18.85 14.08 -20.50
C ALA A 2 -18.38 12.81 -19.77
N GLY A 3 -18.42 11.66 -20.45
CA GLY A 3 -17.85 10.40 -19.97
C GLY A 3 -16.49 10.13 -20.61
N ILE A 4 -15.86 9.02 -20.25
CA ILE A 4 -14.67 8.50 -20.93
C ILE A 4 -15.01 7.12 -21.50
N LEU A 5 -14.83 6.92 -22.79
CA LEU A 5 -14.91 5.62 -23.44
C LEU A 5 -13.48 5.17 -23.79
N ILE A 6 -13.07 4.04 -23.21
CA ILE A 6 -11.85 3.34 -23.63
C ILE A 6 -12.27 2.18 -24.51
N GLU A 7 -11.81 2.16 -25.76
CA GLU A 7 -12.20 1.16 -26.77
C GLU A 7 -10.99 0.44 -27.35
N ASN A 8 -11.22 -0.67 -28.05
CA ASN A 8 -10.20 -1.54 -28.63
C ASN A 8 -9.15 -2.02 -27.60
N ILE A 9 -9.55 -2.15 -26.34
CA ILE A 9 -8.69 -2.60 -25.25
C ILE A 9 -8.27 -4.04 -25.57
N LYS A 10 -6.97 -4.28 -25.68
CA LYS A 10 -6.48 -5.62 -25.96
C LYS A 10 -6.89 -6.60 -24.85
N GLN A 11 -6.56 -6.26 -23.61
CA GLN A 11 -6.99 -6.99 -22.41
C GLN A 11 -7.49 -6.01 -21.35
N LEU A 12 -8.76 -6.15 -20.96
CA LEU A 12 -9.34 -5.49 -19.79
C LEU A 12 -9.17 -6.44 -18.60
N VAL A 13 -8.31 -6.07 -17.66
CA VAL A 13 -7.79 -6.95 -16.61
C VAL A 13 -8.54 -6.74 -15.30
N GLN A 14 -8.68 -7.81 -14.49
CA GLN A 14 -9.30 -7.77 -13.15
C GLN A 14 -10.76 -7.30 -13.19
N VAL A 15 -11.52 -7.82 -14.17
CA VAL A 15 -12.97 -7.60 -14.20
C VAL A 15 -13.66 -8.48 -13.16
N ARG A 16 -14.64 -7.94 -12.43
CA ARG A 16 -15.44 -8.71 -11.47
C ARG A 16 -16.92 -8.39 -11.64
N ASN A 17 -17.76 -9.40 -11.49
CA ASN A 17 -19.21 -9.28 -11.63
C ASN A 17 -19.85 -8.75 -10.34
N GLY A 18 -20.79 -7.81 -10.49
CA GLY A 18 -21.70 -7.37 -9.42
C GLY A 18 -21.13 -6.42 -8.38
N TYR A 19 -21.96 -5.48 -7.93
CA TYR A 19 -21.74 -4.63 -6.76
C TYR A 19 -22.70 -5.08 -5.66
N GLY A 20 -22.22 -5.41 -4.45
CA GLY A 20 -23.05 -5.85 -3.32
C GLY A 20 -22.68 -7.20 -2.70
N GLU A 21 -23.63 -7.86 -2.04
CA GLU A 21 -23.45 -9.18 -1.42
C GLU A 21 -22.93 -10.21 -2.45
N GLY A 22 -21.76 -10.79 -2.17
CA GLY A 22 -21.08 -11.72 -3.07
C GLY A 22 -19.95 -11.13 -3.91
N SER A 23 -19.70 -9.80 -3.84
CA SER A 23 -18.51 -9.21 -4.46
C SER A 23 -17.25 -9.71 -3.76
N VAL A 24 -16.24 -10.12 -4.54
CA VAL A 24 -14.95 -10.59 -4.01
C VAL A 24 -14.29 -9.44 -3.23
N SER A 25 -14.29 -9.56 -1.91
CA SER A 25 -13.68 -8.57 -1.02
C SER A 25 -12.17 -8.78 -0.87
N ALA A 26 -11.71 -10.03 -0.96
CA ALA A 26 -10.31 -10.46 -1.02
C ALA A 26 -10.21 -11.80 -1.76
N CYS A 27 -9.06 -12.08 -2.37
CA CYS A 27 -8.70 -13.36 -2.97
C CYS A 27 -7.78 -14.12 -2.03
N ASN A 28 -8.15 -15.35 -1.71
CA ASN A 28 -7.45 -16.23 -0.77
C ASN A 28 -6.93 -17.49 -1.48
N GLY A 29 -5.73 -17.95 -1.10
CA GLY A 29 -5.11 -19.16 -1.63
C GLY A 29 -5.22 -19.29 -3.14
N LYS A 30 -5.88 -20.35 -3.62
CA LYS A 30 -6.03 -20.63 -5.06
C LYS A 30 -6.81 -19.56 -5.84
N GLU A 31 -7.67 -18.79 -5.18
CA GLU A 31 -8.41 -17.70 -5.84
C GLU A 31 -7.50 -16.53 -6.24
N LEU A 32 -6.33 -16.35 -5.58
CA LEU A 32 -5.31 -15.40 -6.01
C LEU A 32 -4.82 -15.68 -7.43
N ASN A 33 -4.83 -16.94 -7.88
CA ASN A 33 -4.42 -17.30 -9.23
C ASN A 33 -5.54 -17.13 -10.28
N ARG A 34 -6.72 -16.64 -9.87
CA ARG A 34 -7.82 -16.33 -10.80
C ARG A 34 -7.87 -14.85 -11.08
N LEU A 35 -7.50 -14.49 -12.31
CA LEU A 35 -7.56 -13.13 -12.83
C LEU A 35 -8.51 -13.08 -14.03
N PRO A 36 -9.80 -12.72 -13.83
CA PRO A 36 -10.73 -12.60 -14.93
C PRO A 36 -10.34 -11.41 -15.83
N CYS A 37 -10.30 -11.66 -17.12
CA CYS A 37 -9.97 -10.67 -18.15
C CYS A 37 -10.99 -10.76 -19.31
N ILE A 38 -11.17 -9.65 -20.03
CA ILE A 38 -11.92 -9.61 -21.29
C ILE A 38 -10.95 -9.20 -22.40
N GLU A 39 -10.84 -10.05 -23.42
CA GLU A 39 -10.11 -9.75 -24.65
C GLU A 39 -10.94 -8.83 -25.55
N ASN A 40 -10.27 -7.94 -26.30
CA ASN A 40 -10.92 -7.01 -27.23
C ASN A 40 -12.12 -6.30 -26.59
N ALA A 41 -11.87 -5.47 -25.58
CA ALA A 41 -12.90 -4.93 -24.69
C ALA A 41 -13.13 -3.42 -24.87
N TRP A 42 -14.25 -2.95 -24.30
CA TRP A 42 -14.53 -1.55 -24.03
C TRP A 42 -14.77 -1.34 -22.53
N LEU A 43 -14.54 -0.11 -22.08
CA LEU A 43 -14.85 0.39 -20.74
C LEU A 43 -15.44 1.79 -20.87
N TYR A 44 -16.62 2.00 -20.28
CA TYR A 44 -17.25 3.32 -20.19
C TYR A 44 -17.25 3.80 -18.74
N ILE A 45 -16.81 5.05 -18.57
CA ILE A 45 -16.71 5.75 -17.31
C ILE A 45 -17.63 6.96 -17.37
N SER A 46 -18.52 7.08 -16.39
CA SER A 46 -19.43 8.22 -16.25
C SER A 46 -19.47 8.64 -14.79
N GLU A 47 -19.51 9.94 -14.53
CA GLU A 47 -19.66 10.50 -13.16
C GLU A 47 -18.66 9.96 -12.13
N GLY A 48 -17.44 9.63 -12.56
CA GLY A 48 -16.39 9.13 -11.67
C GLY A 48 -16.48 7.64 -11.32
N ILE A 49 -17.44 6.91 -11.90
CA ILE A 49 -17.64 5.46 -11.68
C ILE A 49 -17.49 4.66 -12.96
N ILE A 50 -17.26 3.37 -12.80
CA ILE A 50 -17.34 2.39 -13.89
C ILE A 50 -18.82 2.17 -14.18
N ASP A 51 -19.28 2.66 -15.33
CA ASP A 51 -20.69 2.59 -15.74
C ASP A 51 -20.99 1.28 -16.48
N GLY A 52 -20.07 0.86 -17.36
CA GLY A 52 -20.20 -0.38 -18.10
C GLY A 52 -18.88 -0.85 -18.69
N PHE A 53 -18.76 -2.14 -18.95
CA PHE A 53 -17.66 -2.72 -19.70
C PHE A 53 -18.12 -4.02 -20.37
N GLY A 54 -17.39 -4.46 -21.38
CA GLY A 54 -17.65 -5.74 -22.04
C GLY A 54 -16.78 -5.97 -23.27
N PRO A 55 -17.02 -7.07 -24.00
CA PRO A 55 -16.39 -7.31 -25.30
C PRO A 55 -16.82 -6.26 -26.32
N MET A 56 -15.89 -5.80 -27.16
CA MET A 56 -16.10 -4.82 -28.25
C MET A 56 -17.20 -5.26 -29.21
N GLU A 57 -17.39 -6.57 -29.41
CA GLU A 57 -18.44 -7.14 -30.25
C GLU A 57 -19.83 -6.66 -29.78
N THR A 58 -19.99 -6.51 -28.47
CA THR A 58 -21.24 -6.11 -27.79
C THR A 58 -21.26 -4.65 -27.36
N SER A 59 -20.27 -3.84 -27.75
CA SER A 59 -20.22 -2.42 -27.38
C SER A 59 -21.46 -1.68 -27.87
N PRO A 60 -22.21 -1.01 -26.98
CA PRO A 60 -23.35 -0.18 -27.38
C PRO A 60 -22.90 1.14 -28.03
N TYR A 61 -21.60 1.47 -27.97
CA TYR A 61 -21.03 2.76 -28.36
C TYR A 61 -20.42 2.78 -29.76
N LYS A 62 -20.77 1.82 -30.64
CA LYS A 62 -20.23 1.73 -32.01
C LYS A 62 -20.72 2.85 -32.94
N GLU A 63 -21.98 3.22 -32.81
CA GLU A 63 -22.65 4.19 -33.69
C GLU A 63 -23.17 5.41 -32.93
N ASP A 64 -23.44 5.26 -31.63
CA ASP A 64 -24.00 6.30 -30.77
C ASP A 64 -23.18 6.43 -29.48
N VAL A 65 -22.23 7.36 -29.48
CA VAL A 65 -21.43 7.72 -28.31
C VAL A 65 -22.04 8.96 -27.67
N PRO A 66 -22.30 8.98 -26.34
CA PRO A 66 -22.85 10.15 -25.68
C PRO A 66 -22.04 11.42 -25.96
N LEU A 67 -22.72 12.52 -26.32
CA LEU A 67 -22.09 13.78 -26.69
C LEU A 67 -21.13 14.28 -25.59
N GLY A 68 -19.91 14.64 -26.00
CA GLY A 68 -18.87 15.13 -25.10
C GLY A 68 -18.08 14.02 -24.40
N THR A 69 -18.26 12.76 -24.78
CA THR A 69 -17.41 11.65 -24.32
C THR A 69 -16.00 11.80 -24.88
N GLU A 70 -15.01 11.67 -24.01
CA GLU A 70 -13.61 11.53 -24.40
C GLU A 70 -13.34 10.09 -24.81
N ILE A 71 -12.74 9.88 -25.99
CA ILE A 71 -12.46 8.56 -26.54
C ILE A 71 -10.97 8.27 -26.44
N ILE A 72 -10.62 7.15 -25.81
CA ILE A 72 -9.26 6.63 -25.70
C ILE A 72 -9.20 5.32 -26.50
N ASP A 73 -8.45 5.35 -27.61
CA ASP A 73 -8.13 4.13 -28.36
C ASP A 73 -7.00 3.36 -27.64
N ALA A 74 -7.34 2.18 -27.11
CA ALA A 74 -6.45 1.29 -26.40
C ALA A 74 -5.94 0.15 -27.28
N THR A 75 -5.91 0.32 -28.61
CA THR A 75 -5.37 -0.67 -29.55
C THR A 75 -3.98 -1.16 -29.13
N GLY A 76 -3.86 -2.48 -28.89
CA GLY A 76 -2.62 -3.12 -28.46
C GLY A 76 -2.24 -2.90 -26.99
N LYS A 77 -3.00 -2.09 -26.25
CA LYS A 77 -2.79 -1.72 -24.84
C LYS A 77 -3.71 -2.54 -23.94
N CYS A 78 -3.31 -2.70 -22.69
CA CYS A 78 -4.18 -3.29 -21.67
C CYS A 78 -4.69 -2.21 -20.72
N VAL A 79 -5.78 -2.50 -20.03
CA VAL A 79 -6.35 -1.63 -18.99
C VAL A 79 -6.47 -2.42 -17.71
N PHE A 80 -5.93 -1.89 -16.62
CA PHE A 80 -5.98 -2.48 -15.28
C PHE A 80 -6.73 -1.54 -14.33
N PRO A 81 -7.33 -2.04 -13.24
CA PRO A 81 -7.64 -1.17 -12.12
C PRO A 81 -6.35 -0.60 -11.55
N SER A 82 -6.41 0.62 -11.01
CA SER A 82 -5.26 1.20 -10.32
C SER A 82 -4.83 0.36 -9.12
N PHE A 83 -3.53 0.38 -8.82
CA PHE A 83 -2.99 -0.30 -7.65
C PHE A 83 -3.55 0.28 -6.35
N CYS A 84 -3.65 -0.59 -5.35
CA CYS A 84 -4.08 -0.27 -4.00
C CYS A 84 -2.90 -0.53 -3.05
N ASP A 85 -2.01 0.44 -2.92
CA ASP A 85 -0.77 0.30 -2.14
C ASP A 85 -1.04 0.46 -0.65
N CYS A 86 -1.23 -0.67 0.04
CA CYS A 86 -1.75 -0.72 1.41
C CYS A 86 -0.73 -0.49 2.53
N HIS A 87 0.52 -0.14 2.18
CA HIS A 87 1.57 0.11 3.15
C HIS A 87 2.64 1.07 2.60
N THR A 88 2.64 2.32 3.07
CA THR A 88 3.71 3.28 2.75
C THR A 88 4.06 4.22 3.90
N HIS A 89 5.22 4.87 3.79
CA HIS A 89 5.66 5.93 4.69
C HIS A 89 6.12 7.15 3.88
N ILE A 90 5.37 7.59 2.86
CA ILE A 90 5.82 8.63 1.91
C ILE A 90 5.91 10.05 2.50
N VAL A 91 5.33 10.27 3.68
CA VAL A 91 5.43 11.53 4.41
C VAL A 91 6.67 11.49 5.30
N TYR A 92 7.79 12.00 4.78
CA TYR A 92 9.06 12.13 5.49
C TYR A 92 9.86 13.30 4.96
N ALA A 93 10.74 13.83 5.80
CA ALA A 93 11.64 14.92 5.45
C ALA A 93 12.97 14.39 4.87
N GLY A 94 13.42 15.00 3.78
CA GLY A 94 14.70 14.71 3.14
C GLY A 94 14.82 13.29 2.58
N SER A 95 16.04 12.77 2.57
CA SER A 95 16.41 11.46 2.00
C SER A 95 17.57 10.83 2.78
N ARG A 96 17.86 9.54 2.54
CA ARG A 96 18.88 8.76 3.26
C ARG A 96 19.96 8.17 2.35
N GLU A 97 20.22 8.80 1.21
CA GLU A 97 21.25 8.38 0.24
C GLU A 97 22.66 8.35 0.85
N LYS A 98 22.95 9.19 1.84
CA LYS A 98 24.24 9.15 2.58
C LYS A 98 24.43 7.83 3.32
N GLU A 99 23.38 7.32 3.95
CA GLU A 99 23.41 6.02 4.62
C GLU A 99 23.58 4.88 3.62
N PHE A 100 22.92 4.95 2.47
CA PHE A 100 23.12 3.99 1.39
C PHE A 100 24.59 3.91 0.95
N VAL A 101 25.24 5.06 0.77
CA VAL A 101 26.68 5.12 0.44
C VAL A 101 27.55 4.55 1.58
N ASP A 102 27.23 4.85 2.83
CA ASP A 102 27.99 4.34 3.98
C ASP A 102 27.86 2.81 4.13
N LYS A 103 26.67 2.24 3.87
CA LYS A 103 26.47 0.78 3.84
C LYS A 103 27.33 0.11 2.77
N ILE A 104 27.35 0.65 1.55
CA ILE A 104 28.18 0.12 0.44
C ILE A 104 29.66 0.18 0.78
N ARG A 105 30.08 1.20 1.55
CA ARG A 105 31.46 1.33 2.04
C ARG A 105 31.80 0.37 3.19
N GLY A 106 30.86 -0.48 3.61
CA GLY A 106 31.08 -1.50 4.64
C GLY A 106 31.03 -0.97 6.07
N LEU A 107 30.46 0.22 6.30
CA LEU A 107 30.32 0.73 7.67
C LEU A 107 29.31 -0.12 8.45
N SER A 108 29.60 -0.34 9.72
CA SER A 108 28.69 -0.99 10.64
C SER A 108 27.46 -0.11 10.91
N TYR A 109 26.34 -0.74 11.31
CA TYR A 109 25.12 -0.03 11.70
C TYR A 109 25.39 1.04 12.78
N ARG A 110 26.29 0.75 13.73
CA ARG A 110 26.67 1.70 14.80
C ARG A 110 27.40 2.92 14.24
N GLU A 111 28.30 2.75 13.29
CA GLU A 111 29.03 3.85 12.63
C GLU A 111 28.09 4.70 11.78
N ILE A 112 27.17 4.04 11.05
CA ILE A 112 26.10 4.72 10.29
C ILE A 112 25.23 5.56 11.22
N ALA A 113 24.74 4.99 12.32
CA ALA A 113 23.94 5.72 13.30
C ALA A 113 24.71 6.90 13.90
N ALA A 114 26.00 6.73 14.20
CA ALA A 114 26.87 7.80 14.71
C ALA A 114 27.07 8.95 13.70
N ARG A 115 26.96 8.66 12.40
CA ARG A 115 27.04 9.64 11.30
C ARG A 115 25.68 10.25 10.93
N GLY A 116 24.64 9.98 11.71
CA GLY A 116 23.29 10.45 11.44
C GLY A 116 22.54 9.61 10.42
N GLY A 117 22.80 8.31 10.33
CA GLY A 117 21.89 7.35 9.69
C GLY A 117 20.77 6.91 10.63
N GLY A 118 19.87 6.07 10.13
CA GLY A 118 18.80 5.49 10.94
C GLY A 118 17.53 6.35 11.05
N ILE A 119 16.45 5.71 11.52
CA ILE A 119 15.13 6.34 11.72
C ILE A 119 15.18 7.57 12.63
N LEU A 120 16.04 7.56 13.66
CA LEU A 120 16.18 8.68 14.59
C LEU A 120 16.70 9.95 13.91
N ASN A 121 17.52 9.83 12.85
CA ASN A 121 17.94 11.00 12.10
C ASN A 121 16.84 11.51 11.15
N SER A 122 16.05 10.60 10.56
CA SER A 122 14.83 11.01 9.83
C SER A 122 13.90 11.81 10.74
N ALA A 123 13.70 11.36 11.99
CA ALA A 123 12.91 12.08 12.97
C ALA A 123 13.49 13.46 13.32
N ARG A 124 14.81 13.53 13.54
CA ARG A 124 15.50 14.81 13.77
C ARG A 124 15.28 15.81 12.63
N LEU A 125 15.35 15.35 11.38
CA LEU A 125 15.11 16.21 10.22
C LEU A 125 13.63 16.60 10.12
N LEU A 126 12.72 15.68 10.43
CA LEU A 126 11.29 15.95 10.45
C LEU A 126 10.92 17.03 11.47
N HIS A 127 11.49 17.02 12.68
CA HIS A 127 11.28 18.06 13.70
C HIS A 127 11.62 19.47 13.18
N GLN A 128 12.64 19.57 12.32
CA GLN A 128 13.14 20.84 11.77
C GLN A 128 12.40 21.27 10.50
N THR A 129 11.59 20.38 9.93
CA THR A 129 10.87 20.61 8.68
C THR A 129 9.46 21.13 8.98
N SER A 130 9.07 22.24 8.36
CA SER A 130 7.73 22.79 8.49
C SER A 130 6.68 21.85 7.86
N GLU A 131 5.43 21.98 8.28
CA GLU A 131 4.31 21.21 7.71
C GLU A 131 4.19 21.43 6.19
N GLU A 132 4.35 22.67 5.73
CA GLU A 132 4.32 23.03 4.31
C GLU A 132 5.45 22.40 3.50
N GLU A 133 6.68 22.46 3.99
CA GLU A 133 7.81 21.87 3.26
C GLU A 133 7.71 20.34 3.25
N LEU A 134 7.24 19.74 4.33
CA LEU A 134 6.95 18.30 4.40
C LEU A 134 5.87 17.91 3.39
N TYR A 135 4.79 18.68 3.28
CA TYR A 135 3.76 18.48 2.27
C TYR A 135 4.32 18.57 0.85
N ARG A 136 5.08 19.64 0.54
CA ARG A 136 5.67 19.84 -0.79
C ARG A 136 6.57 18.69 -1.21
N GLN A 137 7.38 18.15 -0.28
CA GLN A 137 8.23 16.99 -0.55
C GLN A 137 7.41 15.71 -0.77
N SER A 138 6.38 15.51 0.05
CA SER A 138 5.52 14.31 -0.02
C SER A 138 4.65 14.28 -1.28
N LEU A 139 4.21 15.45 -1.75
CA LEU A 139 3.41 15.60 -2.97
C LEU A 139 4.16 15.09 -4.22
N VAL A 140 5.49 15.25 -4.28
CA VAL A 140 6.31 14.71 -5.37
C VAL A 140 6.21 13.18 -5.42
N ARG A 141 6.30 12.53 -4.25
CA ARG A 141 6.22 11.06 -4.12
C ARG A 141 4.80 10.56 -4.42
N ALA A 142 3.78 11.28 -3.95
CA ALA A 142 2.39 10.96 -4.27
C ALA A 142 2.13 11.01 -5.79
N ARG A 143 2.65 12.04 -6.49
CA ARG A 143 2.55 12.14 -7.97
C ARG A 143 3.32 11.04 -8.69
N GLU A 144 4.51 10.69 -8.20
CA GLU A 144 5.28 9.56 -8.73
C GLU A 144 4.48 8.25 -8.64
N MET A 145 3.84 7.97 -7.49
CA MET A 145 3.00 6.78 -7.32
C MET A 145 1.79 6.76 -8.25
N ILE A 146 1.14 7.91 -8.48
CA ILE A 146 0.05 8.05 -9.47
C ILE A 146 0.56 7.72 -10.88
N GLY A 147 1.76 8.20 -11.23
CA GLY A 147 2.43 7.89 -12.50
C GLY A 147 2.76 6.40 -12.68
N PHE A 148 2.98 5.67 -11.57
CA PHE A 148 3.11 4.21 -11.60
C PHE A 148 1.77 3.46 -11.57
N GLY A 149 0.64 4.15 -11.67
CA GLY A 149 -0.70 3.56 -11.73
C GLY A 149 -1.36 3.31 -10.36
N THR A 150 -0.83 3.90 -9.28
CA THR A 150 -1.46 3.81 -7.95
C THR A 150 -2.65 4.75 -7.84
N GLY A 151 -3.80 4.23 -7.37
CA GLY A 151 -5.03 5.00 -7.21
C GLY A 151 -5.58 5.04 -5.79
N ALA A 152 -5.16 4.10 -4.94
CA ALA A 152 -5.42 4.11 -3.51
C ALA A 152 -4.11 3.82 -2.76
N VAL A 153 -3.88 4.52 -1.65
CA VAL A 153 -2.66 4.40 -0.87
C VAL A 153 -2.95 4.53 0.61
N GLU A 154 -2.28 3.71 1.41
CA GLU A 154 -2.15 3.92 2.85
C GLU A 154 -0.84 4.64 3.14
N ILE A 155 -0.90 5.65 4.00
CA ILE A 155 0.27 6.44 4.40
C ILE A 155 0.35 6.48 5.92
N LYS A 156 1.50 6.05 6.44
CA LYS A 156 1.80 6.00 7.86
C LYS A 156 2.57 7.25 8.32
N SER A 157 2.32 7.65 9.57
CA SER A 157 3.20 8.55 10.31
C SER A 157 4.43 7.78 10.86
N GLY A 158 4.99 8.16 12.00
CA GLY A 158 6.06 7.38 12.66
C GLY A 158 7.49 7.86 12.44
N TYR A 159 7.70 8.94 11.69
CA TYR A 159 8.95 9.70 11.73
C TYR A 159 8.88 10.88 12.70
N GLY A 160 7.75 11.13 13.37
CA GLY A 160 7.59 12.20 14.33
C GLY A 160 8.17 11.83 15.68
N LEU A 161 7.79 10.68 16.23
CA LEU A 161 8.23 10.18 17.53
C LEU A 161 8.00 11.14 18.72
N ASN A 162 7.13 12.13 18.53
CA ASN A 162 6.59 13.02 19.55
C ASN A 162 5.18 13.45 19.12
N VAL A 163 4.40 14.03 20.04
CA VAL A 163 2.99 14.36 19.81
C VAL A 163 2.80 15.31 18.63
N GLU A 164 3.50 16.44 18.64
CA GLU A 164 3.27 17.51 17.66
C GLU A 164 3.71 17.12 16.25
N ASP A 165 4.80 16.37 16.11
CA ASP A 165 5.30 15.95 14.81
C ASP A 165 4.53 14.77 14.22
N GLU A 166 4.02 13.85 15.05
CA GLU A 166 3.09 12.81 14.59
C GLU A 166 1.78 13.44 14.07
N LEU A 167 1.23 14.42 14.80
CA LEU A 167 0.05 15.17 14.34
C LEU A 167 0.33 15.96 13.06
N LYS A 168 1.50 16.61 12.96
CA LYS A 168 1.96 17.31 11.75
C LYS A 168 1.99 16.37 10.54
N MET A 169 2.57 15.17 10.68
CA MET A 169 2.61 14.19 9.60
C MET A 169 1.20 13.76 9.18
N LEU A 170 0.32 13.47 10.13
CA LEU A 170 -1.05 13.06 9.82
C LEU A 170 -1.88 14.18 9.16
N ARG A 171 -1.65 15.45 9.52
CA ARG A 171 -2.24 16.59 8.79
C ARG A 171 -1.75 16.68 7.36
N VAL A 172 -0.45 16.43 7.12
CA VAL A 172 0.09 16.32 5.74
C VAL A 172 -0.54 15.15 4.99
N ILE A 173 -0.70 13.98 5.62
CA ILE A 173 -1.36 12.82 5.01
C ILE A 173 -2.79 13.17 4.59
N ARG A 174 -3.58 13.80 5.47
CA ARG A 174 -4.93 14.27 5.15
C ARG A 174 -4.93 15.20 3.95
N ARG A 175 -4.02 16.18 3.95
CA ARG A 175 -3.90 17.16 2.85
C ARG A 175 -3.53 16.52 1.51
N ILE A 176 -2.70 15.47 1.50
CA ILE A 176 -2.44 14.68 0.27
C ILE A 176 -3.75 14.06 -0.25
N GLY A 177 -4.60 13.52 0.61
CA GLY A 177 -5.91 12.99 0.21
C GLY A 177 -6.90 14.05 -0.26
N GLU A 178 -6.77 15.30 0.20
CA GLU A 178 -7.63 16.43 -0.20
C GLU A 178 -7.17 17.09 -1.51
N GLU A 179 -5.85 17.19 -1.75
CA GLU A 179 -5.27 17.93 -2.87
C GLU A 179 -4.79 17.03 -4.03
N THR A 180 -4.85 15.72 -3.88
CA THR A 180 -4.55 14.75 -4.96
C THR A 180 -5.77 13.86 -5.24
N PRO A 181 -5.85 13.23 -6.42
CA PRO A 181 -6.94 12.30 -6.72
C PRO A 181 -6.80 10.93 -6.03
N LEU A 182 -5.77 10.70 -5.20
CA LEU A 182 -5.57 9.42 -4.51
C LEU A 182 -6.65 9.19 -3.45
N ALA A 183 -7.14 7.96 -3.38
CA ALA A 183 -7.86 7.51 -2.18
C ALA A 183 -6.85 7.22 -1.06
N VAL A 184 -6.74 8.12 -0.08
CA VAL A 184 -5.77 8.02 1.01
C VAL A 184 -6.40 7.44 2.28
N LYS A 185 -5.71 6.47 2.90
CA LYS A 185 -5.96 6.03 4.26
C LYS A 185 -4.78 6.40 5.16
N ALA A 186 -5.07 6.96 6.32
CA ALA A 186 -4.05 7.42 7.25
C ALA A 186 -3.89 6.43 8.41
N THR A 187 -2.63 6.15 8.74
CA THR A 187 -2.24 5.27 9.84
C THR A 187 -1.33 6.02 10.80
N PHE A 188 -1.72 6.05 12.07
CA PHE A 188 -0.85 6.56 13.13
C PHE A 188 0.16 5.48 13.51
N MET A 189 1.46 5.79 13.44
CA MET A 189 2.54 4.88 13.80
C MET A 189 3.56 5.53 14.74
N GLY A 190 3.10 6.20 15.80
CA GLY A 190 4.02 6.77 16.81
C GLY A 190 4.93 5.73 17.46
N ALA A 191 4.55 4.45 17.42
CA ALA A 191 5.34 3.30 17.88
C ALA A 191 6.23 2.69 16.76
N HIS A 192 6.92 3.55 16.00
CA HIS A 192 7.86 3.10 14.96
C HIS A 192 9.27 2.88 15.52
N ALA A 193 9.71 3.75 16.44
CA ALA A 193 10.94 3.57 17.20
C ALA A 193 10.86 4.31 18.54
N VAL A 194 11.72 3.94 19.49
CA VAL A 194 11.85 4.69 20.74
C VAL A 194 12.78 5.90 20.50
N PRO A 195 12.29 7.15 20.64
CA PRO A 195 13.11 8.33 20.43
C PRO A 195 14.25 8.43 21.46
N SER A 196 15.35 9.07 21.07
CA SER A 196 16.55 9.22 21.90
C SER A 196 16.27 9.78 23.30
N ALA A 197 15.28 10.68 23.43
CA ALA A 197 14.88 11.25 24.72
C ALA A 197 14.35 10.20 25.72
N TYR A 198 13.87 9.05 25.23
CA TYR A 198 13.30 7.95 26.00
C TYR A 198 14.19 6.70 26.02
N LYS A 199 15.47 6.82 25.66
CA LYS A 199 16.42 5.70 25.73
C LYS A 199 16.46 5.11 27.15
N GLY A 200 16.19 3.80 27.27
CA GLY A 200 16.11 3.09 28.55
C GLY A 200 14.83 3.38 29.35
N ARG A 201 13.88 4.12 28.80
CA ARG A 201 12.58 4.49 29.41
C ARG A 201 11.43 4.21 28.44
N GLN A 202 11.48 3.06 27.77
CA GLN A 202 10.48 2.67 26.76
C GLN A 202 9.06 2.67 27.30
N ASP A 203 8.84 2.17 28.53
CA ASP A 203 7.52 2.19 29.16
C ASP A 203 6.92 3.61 29.24
N ALA A 204 7.74 4.63 29.52
CA ALA A 204 7.29 6.02 29.57
C ALA A 204 6.97 6.59 28.18
N TYR A 205 7.61 6.07 27.12
CA TYR A 205 7.27 6.44 25.74
C TYR A 205 5.96 5.77 25.31
N VAL A 206 5.76 4.51 25.70
CA VAL A 206 4.48 3.81 25.50
C VAL A 206 3.36 4.53 26.25
N ASP A 207 3.61 5.03 27.47
CA ASP A 207 2.66 5.86 28.21
C ASP A 207 2.30 7.13 27.43
N LEU A 208 3.28 7.83 26.86
CA LEU A 208 3.02 9.02 26.01
C LEU A 208 2.14 8.68 24.79
N ILE A 209 2.42 7.56 24.12
CA ILE A 209 1.62 7.11 22.97
C ILE A 209 0.17 6.85 23.40
N VAL A 210 -0.01 6.06 24.47
CA VAL A 210 -1.32 5.61 24.95
C VAL A 210 -2.15 6.74 25.57
N GLN A 211 -1.52 7.59 26.36
CA GLN A 211 -2.22 8.59 27.18
C GLN A 211 -2.38 9.94 26.47
N GLU A 212 -1.54 10.25 25.48
CA GLU A 212 -1.55 11.55 24.82
C GLU A 212 -1.69 11.45 23.30
N MET A 213 -0.83 10.71 22.60
CA MET A 213 -0.84 10.69 21.13
C MET A 213 -2.13 10.09 20.56
N ILE A 214 -2.50 8.88 20.98
CA ILE A 214 -3.71 8.19 20.49
C ILE A 214 -4.98 9.01 20.74
N PRO A 215 -5.23 9.52 21.97
CA PRO A 215 -6.39 10.37 22.23
C PRO A 215 -6.44 11.62 21.34
N ARG A 216 -5.30 12.27 21.09
CA ARG A 216 -5.22 13.48 20.24
C ARG A 216 -5.47 13.15 18.76
N VAL A 217 -4.86 12.10 18.24
CA VAL A 217 -5.07 11.61 16.87
C VAL A 217 -6.55 11.30 16.63
N ALA A 218 -7.19 10.62 17.58
CA ALA A 218 -8.61 10.28 17.50
C ALA A 218 -9.51 11.51 17.62
N ALA A 219 -9.21 12.44 18.54
CA ALA A 219 -9.98 13.66 18.73
C ALA A 219 -9.95 14.57 17.49
N GLU A 220 -8.84 14.60 16.76
CA GLU A 220 -8.69 15.37 15.51
C GLU A 220 -9.14 14.58 14.26
N GLY A 221 -9.54 13.30 14.40
CA GLY A 221 -10.00 12.44 13.31
C GLY A 221 -8.93 12.17 12.25
N LEU A 222 -7.66 12.11 12.66
CA LEU A 222 -6.51 12.18 11.75
C LEU A 222 -6.07 10.82 11.17
N ALA A 223 -6.48 9.70 11.76
CA ALA A 223 -6.11 8.36 11.32
C ALA A 223 -7.28 7.38 11.43
N GLN A 224 -7.24 6.32 10.61
CA GLN A 224 -8.17 5.18 10.69
C GLN A 224 -7.52 4.01 11.43
N TYR A 225 -6.20 3.92 11.36
CA TYR A 225 -5.44 2.79 11.89
C TYR A 225 -4.40 3.25 12.92
N ALA A 226 -4.01 2.33 13.79
CA ALA A 226 -2.83 2.46 14.64
C ALA A 226 -1.88 1.29 14.36
N ASP A 227 -0.61 1.60 14.10
CA ASP A 227 0.42 0.64 13.74
C ASP A 227 1.57 0.67 14.74
N VAL A 228 2.19 -0.49 14.94
CA VAL A 228 3.30 -0.71 15.87
C VAL A 228 4.37 -1.53 15.18
N PHE A 229 5.63 -1.13 15.34
CA PHE A 229 6.75 -1.97 14.97
C PHE A 229 7.09 -2.95 16.10
N CYS A 230 6.38 -4.09 16.11
CA CYS A 230 6.55 -5.15 17.09
C CYS A 230 7.72 -6.05 16.65
N GLU A 231 8.91 -5.80 17.21
CA GLU A 231 10.15 -6.43 16.76
C GLU A 231 11.24 -6.39 17.84
N THR A 232 12.18 -7.35 17.77
CA THR A 232 13.37 -7.38 18.63
C THR A 232 14.15 -6.08 18.52
N GLY A 233 14.33 -5.39 19.65
CA GLY A 233 15.01 -4.10 19.72
C GLY A 233 14.10 -2.87 19.48
N PHE A 234 12.81 -3.09 19.23
CA PHE A 234 11.77 -2.07 19.09
C PHE A 234 10.70 -2.27 20.16
N PHE A 235 9.42 -2.41 19.79
CA PHE A 235 8.33 -2.61 20.75
C PHE A 235 8.10 -4.11 20.99
N THR A 236 7.85 -4.46 22.25
CA THR A 236 7.54 -5.84 22.64
C THR A 236 6.07 -6.17 22.39
N VAL A 237 5.70 -7.45 22.47
CA VAL A 237 4.29 -7.89 22.48
C VAL A 237 3.49 -7.13 23.55
N LYS A 238 4.02 -7.04 24.78
CA LYS A 238 3.36 -6.33 25.88
C LYS A 238 3.13 -4.84 25.58
N ASP A 239 4.09 -4.18 24.95
CA ASP A 239 3.93 -2.78 24.55
C ASP A 239 2.85 -2.64 23.47
N THR A 240 2.88 -3.54 22.50
CA THR A 240 1.95 -3.59 21.38
C THR A 240 0.51 -3.81 21.87
N GLU A 241 0.29 -4.74 22.80
CA GLU A 241 -1.02 -4.99 23.43
C GLU A 241 -1.56 -3.73 24.14
N ARG A 242 -0.71 -3.01 24.88
CA ARG A 242 -1.10 -1.76 25.55
C ARG A 242 -1.52 -0.69 24.54
N ILE A 243 -0.76 -0.55 23.47
CA ILE A 243 -1.01 0.44 22.41
C ILE A 243 -2.30 0.09 21.66
N PHE A 244 -2.50 -1.18 21.24
CA PHE A 244 -3.72 -1.61 20.56
C PHE A 244 -4.96 -1.54 21.44
N THR A 245 -4.84 -1.85 22.74
CA THR A 245 -5.93 -1.64 23.69
C THR A 245 -6.40 -0.19 23.71
N ALA A 246 -5.46 0.77 23.72
CA ALA A 246 -5.76 2.18 23.66
C ALA A 246 -6.33 2.60 22.29
N ALA A 247 -5.72 2.14 21.19
CA ALA A 247 -6.15 2.43 19.84
C ALA A 247 -7.61 2.00 19.60
N LEU A 248 -7.96 0.77 19.95
CA LEU A 248 -9.31 0.24 19.83
C LEU A 248 -10.33 1.03 20.65
N LYS A 249 -9.97 1.40 21.90
CA LYS A 249 -10.82 2.26 22.75
C LYS A 249 -11.12 3.61 22.09
N HIS A 250 -10.21 4.11 21.25
CA HIS A 250 -10.34 5.36 20.53
C HIS A 250 -10.77 5.19 19.05
N GLY A 251 -11.20 4.00 18.65
CA GLY A 251 -11.73 3.72 17.31
C GLY A 251 -10.68 3.60 16.20
N LEU A 252 -9.40 3.47 16.55
CA LEU A 252 -8.32 3.21 15.59
C LEU A 252 -8.11 1.69 15.45
N ARG A 253 -8.29 1.16 14.24
CA ARG A 253 -8.15 -0.28 13.99
C ARG A 253 -6.66 -0.68 13.91
N PRO A 254 -6.23 -1.76 14.58
CA PRO A 254 -4.82 -2.15 14.58
C PRO A 254 -4.27 -2.55 13.20
N LYS A 255 -2.99 -2.25 12.99
CA LYS A 255 -2.06 -2.81 11.99
C LYS A 255 -0.75 -3.11 12.70
N VAL A 256 0.09 -3.99 12.17
CA VAL A 256 1.38 -4.30 12.83
C VAL A 256 2.46 -4.59 11.80
N HIS A 257 3.61 -3.93 11.93
CA HIS A 257 4.84 -4.44 11.33
C HIS A 257 5.34 -5.57 12.22
N ALA A 258 5.36 -6.78 11.68
CA ALA A 258 5.66 -7.97 12.44
C ALA A 258 6.61 -8.89 11.67
N ASN A 259 7.45 -9.57 12.44
CA ASN A 259 8.31 -10.62 11.97
C ASN A 259 9.19 -10.24 10.76
N GLN A 260 9.73 -9.03 10.75
CA GLN A 260 10.60 -8.57 9.68
C GLN A 260 11.99 -9.15 9.86
N MET A 261 12.55 -9.04 11.07
CA MET A 261 13.93 -9.42 11.41
C MET A 261 14.02 -10.64 12.31
N ASP A 262 12.97 -10.95 13.08
CA ASP A 262 12.95 -12.09 14.00
C ASP A 262 11.50 -12.59 14.21
N PHE A 263 11.30 -13.73 14.87
CA PHE A 263 9.97 -14.17 15.31
C PHE A 263 9.52 -13.32 16.51
N SER A 264 8.84 -12.20 16.24
CA SER A 264 8.59 -11.16 17.25
C SER A 264 7.33 -11.39 18.12
N GLY A 265 6.46 -12.32 17.72
CA GLY A 265 5.12 -12.47 18.31
C GLY A 265 4.10 -11.42 17.83
N GLY A 266 4.51 -10.54 16.91
CA GLY A 266 3.67 -9.46 16.38
C GLY A 266 2.49 -9.98 15.56
N VAL A 267 2.66 -11.10 14.83
CA VAL A 267 1.59 -11.73 14.04
C VAL A 267 0.43 -12.16 14.95
N GLN A 268 0.75 -12.94 15.99
CA GLN A 268 -0.22 -13.45 16.95
C GLN A 268 -0.92 -12.29 17.69
N THR A 269 -0.15 -11.28 18.09
CA THR A 269 -0.70 -10.08 18.74
C THR A 269 -1.65 -9.32 17.81
N GLY A 270 -1.27 -9.13 16.54
CA GLY A 270 -2.11 -8.48 15.54
C GLY A 270 -3.44 -9.21 15.34
N VAL A 271 -3.40 -10.54 15.14
CA VAL A 271 -4.61 -11.36 14.99
C VAL A 271 -5.50 -11.30 16.24
N ASN A 272 -4.92 -11.43 17.44
CA ASN A 272 -5.66 -11.38 18.71
C ASN A 272 -6.40 -10.04 18.91
N PHE A 273 -5.88 -8.94 18.35
CA PHE A 273 -6.48 -7.61 18.45
C PHE A 273 -7.31 -7.23 17.21
N GLY A 274 -7.57 -8.17 16.29
CA GLY A 274 -8.37 -7.94 15.09
C GLY A 274 -7.73 -6.94 14.12
N ALA A 275 -6.40 -6.94 14.03
CA ALA A 275 -5.68 -6.09 13.10
C ALA A 275 -6.15 -6.33 11.67
N ILE A 276 -6.29 -5.25 10.88
CA ILE A 276 -6.65 -5.37 9.46
C ILE A 276 -5.53 -6.03 8.65
N SER A 277 -4.27 -5.80 9.04
CA SER A 277 -3.13 -6.48 8.45
C SER A 277 -1.97 -6.67 9.42
N VAL A 278 -1.16 -7.67 9.10
CA VAL A 278 0.20 -7.85 9.59
C VAL A 278 1.13 -7.71 8.39
N ASP A 279 2.18 -6.92 8.53
CA ASP A 279 3.03 -6.48 7.42
C ASP A 279 4.47 -6.98 7.62
N HIS A 280 5.23 -7.19 6.54
CA HIS A 280 6.58 -7.79 6.45
C HIS A 280 6.62 -9.32 6.29
N LEU A 281 6.63 -10.06 7.40
CA LEU A 281 6.51 -11.53 7.47
C LEU A 281 7.68 -12.35 6.90
N GLU A 282 8.88 -11.78 6.75
CA GLU A 282 10.08 -12.52 6.35
C GLU A 282 10.40 -13.68 7.31
N HIS A 283 10.19 -13.50 8.61
CA HIS A 283 10.41 -14.49 9.67
C HIS A 283 9.09 -15.12 10.13
N THR A 284 8.44 -15.87 9.25
CA THR A 284 7.20 -16.59 9.57
C THR A 284 7.29 -18.07 9.19
N GLY A 285 6.54 -18.90 9.91
CA GLY A 285 6.43 -20.33 9.68
C GLY A 285 5.00 -20.84 9.83
N PRO A 286 4.81 -22.18 9.88
CA PRO A 286 3.50 -22.81 9.97
C PRO A 286 2.60 -22.24 11.07
N GLU A 287 3.14 -21.96 12.27
CA GLU A 287 2.35 -21.45 13.39
C GLU A 287 1.77 -20.06 13.10
N GLU A 288 2.56 -19.14 12.56
CA GLU A 288 2.06 -17.82 12.15
C GLU A 288 1.05 -17.92 11.01
N TRP A 289 1.30 -18.79 10.04
CA TRP A 289 0.44 -18.93 8.88
C TRP A 289 -0.91 -19.54 9.23
N ASP A 290 -0.94 -20.53 10.13
CA ASP A 290 -2.17 -21.19 10.55
C ASP A 290 -3.06 -20.22 11.33
N ILE A 291 -2.48 -19.41 12.23
CA ILE A 291 -3.22 -18.38 12.96
C ILE A 291 -3.78 -17.31 12.01
N LEU A 292 -3.01 -16.92 10.98
CA LEU A 292 -3.49 -15.98 9.97
C LEU A 292 -4.62 -16.56 9.11
N ALA A 293 -4.52 -17.84 8.71
CA ALA A 293 -5.53 -18.52 7.92
C ALA A 293 -6.90 -18.59 8.61
N ASP A 294 -6.90 -18.65 9.94
CA ASP A 294 -8.10 -18.69 10.78
C ASP A 294 -8.61 -17.29 11.19
N SER A 295 -8.15 -16.22 10.51
CA SER A 295 -8.48 -14.83 10.84
C SER A 295 -8.87 -13.98 9.62
N ASP A 296 -9.41 -12.79 9.88
CA ASP A 296 -9.65 -11.75 8.86
C ASP A 296 -8.42 -10.82 8.66
N THR A 297 -7.26 -11.13 9.25
CA THR A 297 -6.06 -10.30 9.17
C THR A 297 -5.28 -10.57 7.89
N MET A 298 -5.07 -9.53 7.09
CA MET A 298 -4.39 -9.65 5.80
C MET A 298 -2.85 -9.75 5.97
N PRO A 299 -2.19 -10.76 5.39
CA PRO A 299 -0.73 -10.84 5.36
C PRO A 299 -0.16 -9.98 4.21
N VAL A 300 0.46 -8.85 4.54
CA VAL A 300 1.05 -7.90 3.58
C VAL A 300 2.55 -8.12 3.46
N LEU A 301 3.00 -8.52 2.28
CA LEU A 301 4.40 -8.79 1.98
C LEU A 301 5.04 -7.59 1.28
N LEU A 302 6.27 -7.27 1.68
CA LEU A 302 6.95 -6.02 1.33
C LEU A 302 8.28 -6.29 0.60
N PRO A 303 8.24 -6.90 -0.61
CA PRO A 303 9.44 -7.44 -1.27
C PRO A 303 10.50 -6.39 -1.58
N GLY A 304 10.10 -5.14 -1.83
CA GLY A 304 11.04 -4.04 -2.07
C GLY A 304 11.92 -3.76 -0.87
N SER A 305 11.38 -3.89 0.35
CA SER A 305 12.15 -3.74 1.58
C SER A 305 13.13 -4.90 1.77
N THR A 306 12.69 -6.13 1.48
CA THR A 306 13.56 -7.31 1.52
C THR A 306 14.71 -7.19 0.51
N PHE A 307 14.43 -6.73 -0.70
CA PHE A 307 15.41 -6.48 -1.75
C PHE A 307 16.48 -5.49 -1.31
N PHE A 308 16.06 -4.31 -0.85
CA PHE A 308 16.98 -3.21 -0.51
C PHE A 308 17.83 -3.51 0.72
N MET A 309 17.34 -4.35 1.64
CA MET A 309 18.06 -4.77 2.84
C MET A 309 18.83 -6.09 2.68
N GLU A 310 18.80 -6.69 1.48
CA GLU A 310 19.48 -7.95 1.18
C GLU A 310 19.08 -9.11 2.11
N MET A 311 17.79 -9.21 2.42
CA MET A 311 17.23 -10.22 3.32
C MET A 311 16.65 -11.43 2.57
N ASN A 312 16.28 -12.48 3.33
CA ASN A 312 15.49 -13.58 2.80
C ASN A 312 14.03 -13.16 2.66
N TYR A 313 13.40 -13.54 1.56
CA TYR A 313 12.01 -13.19 1.25
C TYR A 313 11.03 -14.06 2.03
N ALA A 314 9.88 -13.47 2.38
CA ALA A 314 8.73 -14.20 2.92
C ALA A 314 8.30 -15.34 1.97
N GLN A 315 7.87 -16.46 2.55
CA GLN A 315 7.53 -17.68 1.82
C GLN A 315 6.10 -17.62 1.24
N ALA A 316 5.85 -16.66 0.34
CA ALA A 316 4.50 -16.40 -0.19
C ALA A 316 3.84 -17.65 -0.80
N ARG A 317 4.60 -18.48 -1.54
CA ARG A 317 4.05 -19.72 -2.10
C ARG A 317 3.47 -20.65 -1.03
N GLU A 318 4.14 -20.80 0.11
CA GLU A 318 3.64 -21.62 1.22
C GLU A 318 2.39 -20.99 1.86
N MET A 319 2.39 -19.68 2.06
CA MET A 319 1.23 -18.93 2.56
C MET A 319 0.02 -19.10 1.64
N ILE A 320 0.20 -18.95 0.32
CA ILE A 320 -0.86 -19.14 -0.67
C ILE A 320 -1.35 -20.60 -0.69
N ASN A 321 -0.44 -21.57 -0.62
CA ASN A 321 -0.81 -22.99 -0.56
C ASN A 321 -1.65 -23.34 0.69
N ARG A 322 -1.47 -22.59 1.78
CA ARG A 322 -2.26 -22.70 3.02
C ARG A 322 -3.56 -21.91 3.01
N GLY A 323 -3.89 -21.21 1.92
CA GLY A 323 -5.15 -20.49 1.80
C GLY A 323 -5.08 -19.01 2.20
N LEU A 324 -3.91 -18.47 2.55
CA LEU A 324 -3.83 -17.08 3.02
C LEU A 324 -4.12 -16.07 1.89
N PRO A 325 -4.75 -14.92 2.21
CA PRO A 325 -4.98 -13.83 1.26
C PRO A 325 -3.76 -12.91 1.15
N VAL A 326 -2.65 -13.44 0.64
CA VAL A 326 -1.39 -12.67 0.46
C VAL A 326 -1.63 -11.35 -0.27
N THR A 327 -1.08 -10.27 0.28
CA THR A 327 -1.16 -8.90 -0.23
C THR A 327 0.24 -8.37 -0.53
N LEU A 328 0.37 -7.45 -1.48
CA LEU A 328 1.64 -6.77 -1.79
C LEU A 328 1.49 -5.26 -1.57
N ALA A 329 2.58 -4.63 -1.11
CA ALA A 329 2.70 -3.19 -1.02
C ALA A 329 4.16 -2.74 -1.22
N THR A 330 4.36 -1.45 -1.52
CA THR A 330 5.70 -0.92 -1.84
C THR A 330 6.58 -0.80 -0.61
N ASN A 331 5.97 -0.51 0.54
CA ASN A 331 6.67 0.03 1.69
C ASN A 331 7.49 1.28 1.35
N TYR A 332 6.95 2.18 0.51
CA TYR A 332 7.71 3.35 0.08
C TYR A 332 8.12 4.22 1.27
N ASN A 333 9.40 4.17 1.63
CA ASN A 333 10.00 4.86 2.76
C ASN A 333 11.48 5.20 2.48
N PRO A 334 12.07 6.18 3.17
CA PRO A 334 13.44 6.63 2.89
C PRO A 334 14.53 5.60 3.24
N GLY A 335 14.26 4.66 4.14
CA GLY A 335 15.28 3.85 4.81
C GLY A 335 15.47 2.44 4.27
N SER A 336 14.38 1.80 3.87
CA SER A 336 14.37 0.39 3.46
C SER A 336 13.69 0.15 2.12
N CYS A 337 12.89 1.07 1.56
CA CYS A 337 12.42 0.94 0.18
C CYS A 337 12.09 2.30 -0.43
N PRO A 338 13.07 3.02 -1.01
CA PRO A 338 12.85 4.35 -1.58
C PRO A 338 12.25 4.27 -3.00
N SER A 339 11.15 3.54 -3.20
CA SER A 339 10.44 3.43 -4.48
C SER A 339 8.96 3.11 -4.32
N GLY A 340 8.10 3.86 -5.02
CA GLY A 340 6.66 3.60 -5.11
C GLY A 340 6.23 2.73 -6.30
N ASN A 341 7.17 2.04 -6.97
CA ASN A 341 6.87 1.30 -8.19
C ASN A 341 6.31 -0.10 -7.91
N MET A 342 4.99 -0.26 -8.02
CA MET A 342 4.31 -1.53 -7.77
C MET A 342 4.60 -2.61 -8.83
N GLN A 343 4.90 -2.23 -10.07
CA GLN A 343 5.37 -3.16 -11.09
C GLN A 343 6.65 -3.88 -10.65
N PHE A 344 7.58 -3.15 -10.02
CA PHE A 344 8.80 -3.74 -9.49
C PHE A 344 8.53 -4.70 -8.34
N MET A 345 7.59 -4.37 -7.44
CA MET A 345 7.19 -5.26 -6.34
C MET A 345 6.57 -6.56 -6.86
N MET A 346 5.72 -6.47 -7.90
CA MET A 346 5.15 -7.65 -8.57
C MET A 346 6.24 -8.53 -9.19
N ALA A 347 7.25 -7.93 -9.83
CA ALA A 347 8.37 -8.67 -10.41
C ALA A 347 9.18 -9.42 -9.34
N LEU A 348 9.48 -8.76 -8.21
CA LEU A 348 10.14 -9.40 -7.07
C LEU A 348 9.29 -10.55 -6.50
N ALA A 349 7.98 -10.34 -6.35
CA ALA A 349 7.07 -11.38 -5.89
C ALA A 349 7.08 -12.61 -6.81
N CYS A 350 7.07 -12.40 -8.13
CA CYS A 350 7.16 -13.49 -9.10
C CYS A 350 8.50 -14.24 -9.01
N LEU A 351 9.62 -13.50 -9.06
CA LEU A 351 10.96 -14.07 -9.18
C LEU A 351 11.47 -14.70 -7.88
N LYS A 352 11.24 -14.01 -6.75
CA LYS A 352 11.83 -14.34 -5.45
C LYS A 352 10.86 -15.08 -4.53
N MET A 353 9.56 -14.81 -4.64
CA MET A 353 8.54 -15.39 -3.75
C MET A 353 7.67 -16.45 -4.46
N LYS A 354 7.94 -16.70 -5.75
CA LYS A 354 7.30 -17.73 -6.59
C LYS A 354 5.80 -17.54 -6.76
N MET A 355 5.33 -16.30 -6.75
CA MET A 355 3.97 -15.94 -7.13
C MET A 355 3.81 -15.98 -8.66
N THR A 356 2.60 -16.22 -9.15
CA THR A 356 2.25 -16.00 -10.56
C THR A 356 1.93 -14.52 -10.80
N PRO A 357 1.95 -14.04 -12.05
CA PRO A 357 1.47 -12.69 -12.37
C PRO A 357 0.03 -12.43 -11.87
N GLU A 358 -0.86 -13.40 -11.98
CA GLU A 358 -2.25 -13.33 -11.50
C GLU A 358 -2.32 -13.13 -9.99
N GLU A 359 -1.54 -13.92 -9.24
CA GLU A 359 -1.45 -13.79 -7.78
C GLU A 359 -0.90 -12.41 -7.40
N ALA A 360 0.14 -11.93 -8.09
CA ALA A 360 0.73 -10.62 -7.83
C ALA A 360 -0.24 -9.46 -8.14
N ILE A 361 -1.00 -9.54 -9.24
CA ILE A 361 -2.01 -8.54 -9.60
C ILE A 361 -3.13 -8.53 -8.56
N ASN A 362 -3.70 -9.68 -8.20
CA ASN A 362 -4.73 -9.75 -7.15
C ASN A 362 -4.21 -9.21 -5.80
N ALA A 363 -2.96 -9.56 -5.43
CA ALA A 363 -2.32 -9.09 -4.21
C ALA A 363 -2.11 -7.56 -4.17
N ALA A 364 -1.83 -6.93 -5.32
CA ALA A 364 -1.60 -5.48 -5.45
C ALA A 364 -2.88 -4.66 -5.74
N THR A 365 -4.02 -5.32 -5.96
CA THR A 365 -5.29 -4.67 -6.32
C THR A 365 -6.40 -5.02 -5.33
N VAL A 366 -7.13 -6.12 -5.53
CA VAL A 366 -8.27 -6.53 -4.69
C VAL A 366 -7.85 -6.69 -3.22
N ASN A 367 -6.74 -7.39 -2.96
CA ASN A 367 -6.29 -7.62 -1.59
C ASN A 367 -5.73 -6.36 -0.94
N GLY A 368 -5.00 -5.54 -1.71
CA GLY A 368 -4.55 -4.22 -1.25
C GLY A 368 -5.71 -3.32 -0.87
N ALA A 369 -6.80 -3.33 -1.65
CA ALA A 369 -8.03 -2.62 -1.32
C ALA A 369 -8.69 -3.17 -0.04
N HIS A 370 -8.69 -4.50 0.15
CA HIS A 370 -9.19 -5.11 1.39
C HIS A 370 -8.39 -4.70 2.63
N ALA A 371 -7.06 -4.74 2.54
CA ALA A 371 -6.14 -4.36 3.62
C ALA A 371 -6.21 -2.87 4.02
N MET A 372 -7.04 -2.09 3.31
CA MET A 372 -7.35 -0.68 3.55
C MET A 372 -8.83 -0.38 3.80
N ASP A 373 -9.70 -1.39 3.94
CA ASP A 373 -11.17 -1.22 4.02
C ASP A 373 -11.75 -0.42 2.84
N LEU A 374 -11.24 -0.70 1.63
CA LEU A 374 -11.58 -0.01 0.37
C LEU A 374 -12.15 -0.94 -0.71
N SER A 375 -12.26 -2.24 -0.44
CA SER A 375 -12.68 -3.28 -1.40
C SER A 375 -14.06 -3.04 -2.02
N SER A 376 -14.96 -2.34 -1.32
CA SER A 376 -16.29 -1.99 -1.86
C SER A 376 -16.23 -0.96 -2.99
N ARG A 377 -15.14 -0.19 -3.11
CA ARG A 377 -15.03 0.92 -4.08
C ARG A 377 -13.84 0.82 -5.02
N PHE A 378 -12.79 0.08 -4.65
CA PHE A 378 -11.52 0.02 -5.38
C PHE A 378 -11.05 -1.42 -5.59
N GLY A 379 -9.90 -1.58 -6.25
CA GLY A 379 -9.20 -2.87 -6.42
C GLY A 379 -9.70 -3.76 -7.56
N SER A 380 -10.78 -3.41 -8.26
CA SER A 380 -11.26 -4.17 -9.42
C SER A 380 -12.02 -3.29 -10.40
N ILE A 381 -12.13 -3.76 -11.65
CA ILE A 381 -13.03 -3.18 -12.65
C ILE A 381 -14.40 -3.84 -12.47
N THR A 382 -15.34 -3.11 -11.87
CA THR A 382 -16.67 -3.59 -11.51
C THR A 382 -17.66 -2.44 -11.64
N VAL A 383 -18.81 -2.67 -12.28
CA VAL A 383 -19.85 -1.64 -12.43
C VAL A 383 -20.24 -1.07 -11.06
N GLY A 384 -20.31 0.25 -10.96
CA GLY A 384 -20.60 0.99 -9.74
C GLY A 384 -19.40 1.30 -8.84
N LYS A 385 -18.23 0.66 -9.06
CA LYS A 385 -17.00 1.05 -8.35
C LYS A 385 -16.43 2.37 -8.90
N THR A 386 -15.60 3.02 -8.09
CA THR A 386 -14.88 4.23 -8.51
C THR A 386 -14.01 3.91 -9.73
N ALA A 387 -14.05 4.75 -10.76
CA ALA A 387 -13.23 4.60 -11.96
C ALA A 387 -11.78 5.02 -11.69
N ASN A 388 -11.03 4.11 -11.07
CA ASN A 388 -9.59 4.16 -10.90
C ASN A 388 -8.95 3.06 -11.75
N VAL A 389 -8.43 3.44 -12.91
CA VAL A 389 -7.79 2.54 -13.87
C VAL A 389 -6.51 3.15 -14.43
N PHE A 390 -5.65 2.33 -15.01
CA PHE A 390 -4.57 2.81 -15.87
C PHE A 390 -4.55 2.07 -17.20
N VAL A 391 -4.15 2.79 -18.25
CA VAL A 391 -3.94 2.28 -19.61
C VAL A 391 -2.44 2.13 -19.82
N THR A 392 -2.03 0.97 -20.32
CA THR A 392 -0.61 0.68 -20.55
C THR A 392 -0.11 1.21 -21.89
N ALA A 393 1.20 1.25 -22.07
CA ALA A 393 1.81 1.18 -23.40
C ALA A 393 1.41 -0.12 -24.11
N PRO A 394 1.50 -0.20 -25.45
CA PRO A 394 1.20 -1.42 -26.17
C PRO A 394 2.06 -2.59 -25.67
N MET A 395 1.43 -3.70 -25.32
CA MET A 395 2.14 -4.87 -24.77
C MET A 395 1.48 -6.19 -25.17
N PRO A 396 2.23 -7.32 -25.17
CA PRO A 396 1.72 -8.59 -25.68
C PRO A 396 0.64 -9.21 -24.77
N SER A 397 0.74 -9.01 -23.45
CA SER A 397 -0.21 -9.55 -22.48
C SER A 397 -0.04 -8.91 -21.10
N TYR A 398 -0.93 -9.19 -20.13
CA TYR A 398 -0.80 -8.68 -18.76
C TYR A 398 0.43 -9.23 -18.01
N GLU A 399 0.89 -10.44 -18.32
CA GLU A 399 2.10 -11.02 -17.71
C GLU A 399 3.36 -10.23 -18.08
N TYR A 400 3.35 -9.58 -19.26
CA TYR A 400 4.43 -8.71 -19.70
C TYR A 400 4.68 -7.57 -18.71
N PHE A 401 3.64 -7.13 -17.98
CA PHE A 401 3.75 -6.06 -17.00
C PHE A 401 4.78 -6.39 -15.90
N ALA A 402 4.65 -7.55 -15.26
CA ALA A 402 5.62 -8.00 -14.25
C ALA A 402 6.96 -8.44 -14.87
N TYR A 403 6.94 -9.01 -16.08
CA TYR A 403 8.15 -9.44 -16.79
C TYR A 403 9.07 -8.28 -17.16
N ALA A 404 8.53 -7.18 -17.68
CA ALA A 404 9.28 -5.99 -18.10
C ALA A 404 9.46 -4.98 -16.95
N PHE A 405 9.86 -5.50 -15.78
CA PHE A 405 9.81 -4.94 -14.42
C PHE A 405 10.21 -3.47 -14.16
N THR A 406 10.89 -2.78 -15.09
CA THR A 406 11.26 -1.36 -14.98
C THR A 406 10.91 -0.54 -16.23
N SER A 407 10.31 -1.17 -17.24
CA SER A 407 9.86 -0.45 -18.44
C SER A 407 8.69 0.46 -18.05
N PRO A 408 8.65 1.72 -18.52
CA PRO A 408 7.59 2.67 -18.18
C PRO A 408 6.30 2.30 -18.93
N LEU A 409 5.57 1.30 -18.41
CA LEU A 409 4.42 0.73 -19.10
C LEU A 409 3.10 1.45 -18.80
N VAL A 410 3.01 2.32 -17.80
CA VAL A 410 1.80 3.10 -17.53
C VAL A 410 1.84 4.38 -18.37
N GLU A 411 0.88 4.56 -19.28
CA GLU A 411 0.80 5.75 -20.14
C GLU A 411 -0.27 6.74 -19.69
N ILE A 412 -1.43 6.23 -19.28
CA ILE A 412 -2.56 7.06 -18.86
C ILE A 412 -3.06 6.52 -17.53
N THR A 413 -3.14 7.39 -16.53
CA THR A 413 -3.80 7.08 -15.25
C THR A 413 -5.12 7.85 -15.20
N ILE A 414 -6.21 7.18 -14.83
CA ILE A 414 -7.54 7.75 -14.66
C ILE A 414 -7.97 7.50 -13.23
N LEU A 415 -8.17 8.55 -12.45
CA LEU A 415 -8.58 8.47 -11.05
C LEU A 415 -9.85 9.28 -10.82
N ASN A 416 -10.81 8.68 -10.11
CA ASN A 416 -12.15 9.22 -9.91
C ASN A 416 -12.81 9.63 -11.25
N GLY A 417 -12.57 8.82 -12.29
CA GLY A 417 -13.03 9.03 -13.66
C GLY A 417 -12.49 10.28 -14.36
N LYS A 418 -11.32 10.78 -13.95
CA LYS A 418 -10.62 11.89 -14.60
C LYS A 418 -9.23 11.46 -15.00
N ILE A 419 -8.85 11.77 -16.24
CA ILE A 419 -7.46 11.58 -16.70
C ILE A 419 -6.55 12.46 -15.84
N THR A 420 -5.56 11.84 -15.20
CA THR A 420 -4.60 12.56 -14.38
C THR A 420 -3.46 13.07 -15.26
N THR A 421 -3.18 14.36 -15.21
CA THR A 421 -1.92 14.92 -15.73
C THR A 421 -0.85 14.77 -14.65
N THR A 422 0.05 13.80 -14.81
CA THR A 422 1.19 13.61 -13.91
C THR A 422 2.31 14.60 -14.18
#